data_AF-A0A4V1M6G5-F1
#
_entry.id   AF-A0A4V1M6G5-F1
#
_cell.length_a   1.000
_cell.length_b   1.000
_cell.length_c   1.000
_cell.angle_alpha   90.00
_cell.angle_beta   90.00
_cell.angle_gamma   90.00
#
_symmetry.space_group_name_H-M   'P 1'
#
loop_
_entity.id
_entity.type
_entity.pdbx_description
1 polymer ?
#
loop_
_entity_poly.entity_id
_entity_poly.type
_entity_poly.pdbx_seq_one_letter_code
_entity_poly.pdbx_strand_id
1 'polypeptide(L)'
;MLPRNALLAAALCVAVVSSAQNRVEEEETAVYSKVFNNYVRTPSALGGFKPERIAFANGGPVLGRIRDRSVDNATFKQVVHLLSPALTRQNYVAAANPEDTDLLIYVYWGATDGYGVSSLLSDGTMQQAADMNGDWYGASSLMDEANRRRDSANFSNAGLLGYREALAHHHGLRAWGVHGTVYGDLVADVEEPRYFVIMTAFDFKAAWKEKRLVPLWSTRYNIASQGNNFIAALPDMSMFASRYFGRDSNGLIRRLNPTGKVDMKDVQILGAVETPAE
;
A
#
# COMPACT_ATOMS: atom_id res chain seq x y z
N MET A 1 51.90 -60.61 9.59
CA MET A 1 50.65 -60.75 8.81
C MET A 1 49.70 -59.63 9.25
N LEU A 2 49.47 -58.65 8.39
CA LEU A 2 48.45 -57.60 8.56
C LEU A 2 47.16 -58.04 7.86
N PRO A 3 45.99 -57.72 8.44
CA PRO A 3 44.98 -56.97 7.69
C PRO A 3 44.50 -55.75 8.50
N ARG A 4 44.55 -54.55 7.92
CA ARG A 4 43.48 -53.87 7.16
C ARG A 4 42.33 -53.34 8.03
N ASN A 5 42.48 -52.07 8.38
CA ASN A 5 41.45 -51.01 8.34
C ASN A 5 40.21 -51.18 9.22
N ALA A 6 40.26 -50.63 10.45
CA ALA A 6 39.07 -50.13 11.12
C ALA A 6 38.96 -48.62 10.85
N LEU A 7 38.11 -48.26 9.87
CA LEU A 7 37.67 -46.90 9.63
C LEU A 7 36.79 -46.43 10.81
N LEU A 8 37.18 -45.33 11.45
CA LEU A 8 36.28 -44.54 12.28
C LEU A 8 35.18 -43.96 11.37
N ALA A 9 33.93 -44.39 11.59
CA ALA A 9 32.76 -43.68 11.08
C ALA A 9 32.41 -42.56 12.07
N ALA A 10 32.96 -41.36 11.85
CA ALA A 10 32.45 -40.16 12.50
C ALA A 10 31.15 -39.75 11.79
N ALA A 11 30.01 -40.00 12.45
CA ALA A 11 28.72 -39.49 12.00
C ALA A 11 28.71 -37.96 12.17
N LEU A 12 28.96 -37.24 11.08
CA LEU A 12 28.79 -35.80 11.00
C LEU A 12 27.28 -35.52 10.92
N CYS A 13 26.63 -35.34 12.08
CA CYS A 13 25.31 -34.72 12.13
C CYS A 13 25.46 -33.25 11.71
N VAL A 14 25.31 -32.98 10.41
CA VAL A 14 25.05 -31.63 9.91
C VAL A 14 23.64 -31.28 10.40
N ALA A 15 23.57 -30.64 11.55
CA ALA A 15 22.37 -29.90 11.92
C ALA A 15 22.21 -28.80 10.87
N VAL A 16 21.26 -28.98 9.95
CA VAL A 16 20.74 -27.88 9.15
C VAL A 16 20.05 -26.97 10.14
N VAL A 17 20.80 -26.02 10.70
CA VAL A 17 20.22 -24.85 11.33
C VAL A 17 19.54 -24.12 10.19
N SER A 18 18.26 -24.41 9.99
CA SER A 18 17.40 -23.56 9.18
C SER A 18 17.39 -22.22 9.90
N SER A 19 18.27 -21.32 9.49
CA SER A 19 18.12 -19.92 9.82
C SER A 19 16.80 -19.52 9.17
N ALA A 20 15.71 -19.61 9.93
CA ALA A 20 14.56 -18.75 9.71
C ALA A 20 15.15 -17.35 9.75
N GLN A 21 15.46 -16.82 8.57
CA GLN A 21 15.79 -15.42 8.42
C GLN A 21 14.59 -14.72 9.03
N ASN A 22 14.78 -14.10 10.19
CA ASN A 22 13.94 -13.01 10.65
C ASN A 22 14.04 -11.96 9.53
N ARG A 23 13.21 -12.11 8.49
CA ARG A 23 12.80 -10.97 7.67
C ARG A 23 12.25 -10.01 8.71
N VAL A 24 12.96 -8.91 8.93
CA VAL A 24 12.29 -7.67 9.34
C VAL A 24 11.04 -7.63 8.48
N GLU A 25 9.85 -7.60 9.08
CA GLU A 25 8.60 -7.51 8.33
C GLU A 25 8.68 -6.23 7.49
N GLU A 26 9.10 -6.41 6.23
CA GLU A 26 9.27 -5.33 5.28
C GLU A 26 7.86 -5.00 4.78
N GLU A 27 7.30 -3.92 5.30
CA GLU A 27 5.97 -3.46 4.93
C GLU A 27 6.04 -2.67 3.61
N GLU A 28 5.55 -3.25 2.52
CA GLU A 28 5.57 -2.58 1.23
C GLU A 28 4.41 -1.57 1.10
N THR A 29 4.72 -0.30 1.30
CA THR A 29 3.81 0.80 0.96
C THR A 29 3.96 1.16 -0.51
N ALA A 30 2.83 1.23 -1.20
CA ALA A 30 2.75 1.71 -2.56
C ALA A 30 2.05 3.08 -2.62
N VAL A 31 2.54 3.97 -3.50
CA VAL A 31 2.00 5.33 -3.69
C VAL A 31 1.93 5.63 -5.18
N TYR A 32 0.79 6.13 -5.62
CA TYR A 32 0.59 6.73 -6.93
C TYR A 32 -0.05 8.09 -6.76
N SER A 33 0.57 9.13 -7.33
CA SER A 33 0.08 10.49 -7.26
C SER A 33 0.09 11.15 -8.62
N LYS A 34 -0.97 11.88 -8.93
CA LYS A 34 -1.16 12.56 -10.20
C LYS A 34 -1.69 13.97 -9.98
N VAL A 35 -1.15 14.92 -10.75
CA VAL A 35 -1.66 16.30 -10.81
C VAL A 35 -2.53 16.50 -12.04
N PHE A 36 -3.49 17.41 -11.94
CA PHE A 36 -4.46 17.73 -12.97
C PHE A 36 -4.53 19.25 -13.17
N ASN A 37 -5.10 19.69 -14.29
CA ASN A 37 -5.44 21.09 -14.54
C ASN A 37 -4.28 22.07 -14.30
N ASN A 38 -3.06 21.66 -14.67
CA ASN A 38 -1.82 22.43 -14.49
C ASN A 38 -1.55 22.87 -13.04
N TYR A 39 -2.11 22.16 -12.06
CA TYR A 39 -1.84 22.42 -10.66
C TYR A 39 -0.36 22.24 -10.36
N VAL A 40 0.25 23.29 -9.80
CA VAL A 40 1.63 23.28 -9.33
C VAL A 40 1.66 24.00 -8.00
N ARG A 41 2.30 23.37 -7.01
CA ARG A 41 2.50 23.98 -5.71
C ARG A 41 3.48 25.13 -5.79
N THR A 42 3.19 26.21 -5.07
CA THR A 42 4.09 27.38 -5.06
C THR A 42 5.26 27.13 -4.10
N PRO A 43 6.53 27.19 -4.56
CA PRO A 43 7.68 27.05 -3.67
C PRO A 43 7.76 28.18 -2.63
N SER A 44 8.30 27.85 -1.45
CA SER A 44 8.62 28.84 -0.41
C SER A 44 10.10 29.23 -0.47
N ALA A 45 10.41 30.49 -0.18
CA ALA A 45 11.79 30.98 -0.08
C ALA A 45 12.60 30.30 1.05
N LEU A 46 11.90 29.72 2.04
CA LEU A 46 12.49 28.98 3.16
C LEU A 46 12.66 27.48 2.88
N GLY A 47 12.43 27.04 1.64
CA GLY A 47 12.34 25.64 1.27
C GLY A 47 10.93 25.07 1.47
N GLY A 48 10.62 23.99 0.75
CA GLY A 48 9.27 23.42 0.71
C GLY A 48 8.28 24.29 -0.08
N PHE A 49 7.02 24.30 0.35
CA PHE A 49 5.92 24.96 -0.37
C PHE A 49 5.27 26.05 0.50
N LYS A 50 4.66 27.05 -0.14
CA LYS A 50 3.78 27.98 0.56
C LYS A 50 2.58 27.23 1.15
N PRO A 51 2.00 27.74 2.26
CA PRO A 51 0.81 27.14 2.83
C PRO A 51 -0.37 27.15 1.86
N GLU A 52 -1.09 26.03 1.81
CA GLU A 52 -2.38 25.92 1.12
C GLU A 52 -3.44 25.53 2.15
N ARG A 53 -4.52 26.31 2.21
CA ARG A 53 -5.57 26.19 3.21
C ARG A 53 -6.62 25.18 2.74
N ILE A 54 -6.88 24.18 3.56
CA ILE A 54 -7.69 23.02 3.18
C ILE A 54 -8.95 22.91 4.03
N ALA A 55 -10.01 22.41 3.42
CA ALA A 55 -11.15 21.82 4.09
C ALA A 55 -11.25 20.34 3.70
N PHE A 56 -11.72 19.50 4.62
CA PHE A 56 -11.93 18.09 4.34
C PHE A 56 -13.39 17.82 3.95
N ALA A 57 -13.58 16.94 2.98
CA ALA A 57 -14.84 16.33 2.65
C ALA A 57 -14.76 14.82 2.88
N ASN A 58 -15.85 14.25 3.40
CA ASN A 58 -15.93 12.83 3.65
C ASN A 58 -16.34 12.10 2.36
N GLY A 59 -15.40 11.37 1.76
CA GLY A 59 -15.69 10.42 0.68
C GLY A 59 -16.26 9.10 1.20
N GLY A 60 -16.02 8.79 2.47
CA GLY A 60 -16.52 7.61 3.17
C GLY A 60 -15.63 6.39 3.02
N PRO A 61 -15.90 5.34 3.82
CA PRO A 61 -15.25 4.06 3.69
C PRO A 61 -15.72 3.36 2.40
N VAL A 62 -14.78 2.76 1.68
CA VAL A 62 -15.04 1.82 0.60
C VAL A 62 -14.86 0.43 1.20
N LEU A 63 -15.98 -0.19 1.56
CA LEU A 63 -15.97 -1.46 2.26
C LEU A 63 -15.78 -2.61 1.26
N GLY A 64 -14.80 -3.47 1.56
CA GLY A 64 -14.66 -4.78 0.95
C GLY A 64 -15.65 -5.78 1.55
N ARG A 65 -15.73 -6.96 0.95
CA ARG A 65 -16.29 -8.20 1.50
C ARG A 65 -15.49 -8.71 2.70
N ILE A 66 -14.17 -8.51 2.73
CA ILE A 66 -13.34 -8.88 3.89
C ILE A 66 -13.67 -7.93 5.04
N ARG A 67 -14.24 -8.48 6.11
CA ARG A 67 -14.51 -7.74 7.34
C ARG A 67 -13.24 -7.61 8.16
N ASP A 68 -12.86 -6.37 8.45
CA ASP A 68 -11.75 -6.04 9.31
C ASP A 68 -12.14 -4.85 10.19
N ARG A 69 -12.21 -5.10 11.50
CA ARG A 69 -12.69 -4.09 12.46
C ARG A 69 -11.85 -2.81 12.47
N SER A 70 -10.57 -2.87 12.12
CA SER A 70 -9.69 -1.69 12.14
C SER A 70 -10.06 -0.68 11.06
N VAL A 71 -10.46 -1.15 9.87
CA VAL A 71 -10.92 -0.28 8.77
C VAL A 71 -12.43 -0.07 8.80
N ASP A 72 -13.21 -1.09 9.15
CA ASP A 72 -14.68 -1.05 9.17
C ASP A 72 -15.22 -0.07 10.22
N ASN A 73 -14.55 0.03 11.38
CA ASN A 73 -14.95 0.95 12.45
C ASN A 73 -14.23 2.31 12.38
N ALA A 74 -13.35 2.52 11.41
CA ALA A 74 -12.62 3.77 11.28
C ALA A 74 -13.57 4.93 10.98
N THR A 75 -13.60 5.93 11.85
CA THR A 75 -14.44 7.11 11.65
C THR A 75 -13.71 8.15 10.79
N PHE A 76 -14.46 8.94 10.02
CA PHE A 76 -13.90 10.04 9.23
C PHE A 76 -13.04 10.99 10.08
N LYS A 77 -13.50 11.36 11.27
CA LYS A 77 -12.76 12.25 12.18
C LYS A 77 -11.43 11.63 12.62
N GLN A 78 -11.43 10.34 12.94
CA GLN A 78 -10.21 9.62 13.31
C GLN A 78 -9.23 9.54 12.14
N VAL A 79 -9.70 9.18 10.95
CA VAL A 79 -8.87 9.13 9.73
C VAL A 79 -8.26 10.51 9.46
N VAL A 80 -9.07 11.56 9.38
CA VAL A 80 -8.56 12.93 9.14
C VAL A 80 -7.55 13.37 10.20
N HIS A 81 -7.78 13.04 11.47
CA HIS A 81 -6.84 13.34 12.53
C HIS A 81 -5.48 12.66 12.30
N LEU A 82 -5.47 11.38 11.90
CA LEU A 82 -4.25 10.62 11.61
C LEU A 82 -3.55 11.07 10.32
N LEU A 83 -4.30 11.59 9.34
CA LEU A 83 -3.76 12.15 8.11
C LEU A 83 -3.14 13.55 8.29
N SER A 84 -3.62 14.30 9.29
CA SER A 84 -3.29 15.73 9.46
C SER A 84 -1.78 15.98 9.59
N PRO A 85 -0.98 15.22 10.37
CA PRO A 85 0.47 15.43 10.45
C PRO A 85 1.19 15.31 9.09
N ALA A 86 0.79 14.36 8.24
CA ALA A 86 1.36 14.16 6.91
C ALA A 86 1.03 15.33 5.97
N LEU A 87 -0.19 15.86 6.06
CA LEU A 87 -0.62 17.06 5.32
C LEU A 87 0.11 18.32 5.81
N THR A 88 0.18 18.53 7.13
CA THR A 88 0.86 19.67 7.73
C THR A 88 2.37 19.68 7.43
N ARG A 89 3.03 18.52 7.37
CA ARG A 89 4.42 18.41 6.92
C ARG A 89 4.64 18.99 5.52
N GLN A 90 3.60 18.97 4.68
CA GLN A 90 3.62 19.54 3.34
C GLN A 90 3.00 20.95 3.30
N ASN A 91 2.84 21.64 4.42
CA ASN A 91 2.20 22.96 4.53
C ASN A 91 0.75 23.00 4.04
N TYR A 92 0.03 21.89 4.09
CA TYR A 92 -1.43 21.92 4.03
C TYR A 92 -1.98 22.22 5.42
N VAL A 93 -2.72 23.32 5.55
CA VAL A 93 -3.19 23.86 6.84
C VAL A 93 -4.71 23.94 6.86
N ALA A 94 -5.33 23.52 7.95
CA ALA A 94 -6.78 23.58 8.07
C ALA A 94 -7.27 25.03 7.99
N ALA A 95 -8.28 25.27 7.15
CA ALA A 95 -8.95 26.56 7.03
C ALA A 95 -10.03 26.71 8.11
N ALA A 96 -10.17 27.94 8.65
CA ALA A 96 -11.22 28.28 9.60
C ALA A 96 -12.48 28.86 8.94
N ASN A 97 -12.34 29.39 7.73
CA ASN A 97 -13.43 30.03 6.98
C ASN A 97 -13.40 29.58 5.50
N PRO A 98 -14.54 29.55 4.78
CA PRO A 98 -14.57 29.19 3.36
C PRO A 98 -13.93 30.24 2.43
N GLU A 99 -13.82 31.50 2.85
CA GLU A 99 -13.30 32.57 2.00
C GLU A 99 -11.77 32.53 1.84
N ASP A 100 -11.06 31.92 2.77
CA ASP A 100 -9.61 31.74 2.70
C ASP A 100 -9.24 30.26 2.48
N THR A 101 -10.16 29.41 2.02
CA THR A 101 -9.87 28.01 1.68
C THR A 101 -9.49 27.88 0.21
N ASP A 102 -8.37 27.22 -0.05
CA ASP A 102 -7.84 26.95 -1.38
C ASP A 102 -8.34 25.61 -1.93
N LEU A 103 -8.30 24.56 -1.10
CA LEU A 103 -8.54 23.19 -1.51
C LEU A 103 -9.66 22.50 -0.71
N LEU A 104 -10.50 21.74 -1.42
CA LEU A 104 -11.40 20.76 -0.83
C LEU A 104 -10.79 19.36 -1.00
N ILE A 105 -10.32 18.74 0.09
CA ILE A 105 -9.73 17.40 0.06
C ILE A 105 -10.80 16.36 0.39
N TYR A 106 -11.20 15.57 -0.61
CA TYR A 106 -11.99 14.36 -0.39
C TYR A 106 -11.08 13.23 0.07
N VAL A 107 -11.48 12.57 1.14
CA VAL A 107 -10.78 11.41 1.69
C VAL A 107 -11.68 10.19 1.58
N TYR A 108 -11.20 9.17 0.86
CA TYR A 108 -11.74 7.82 0.85
C TYR A 108 -10.71 6.89 1.48
N TRP A 109 -11.17 5.87 2.20
CA TRP A 109 -10.31 4.83 2.77
C TRP A 109 -11.01 3.48 2.71
N GLY A 110 -10.28 2.39 2.80
CA GLY A 110 -10.90 1.07 2.73
C GLY A 110 -9.89 -0.07 2.64
N ALA A 111 -10.41 -1.25 2.34
CA ALA A 111 -9.63 -2.44 2.04
C ALA A 111 -10.08 -3.02 0.69
N THR A 112 -9.15 -3.53 -0.11
CA THR A 112 -9.47 -4.41 -1.23
C THR A 112 -9.73 -5.83 -0.73
N ASP A 113 -10.56 -6.58 -1.44
CA ASP A 113 -10.90 -7.96 -1.06
C ASP A 113 -9.83 -8.98 -1.41
N GLY A 114 -8.88 -8.61 -2.28
CA GLY A 114 -8.03 -9.56 -2.97
C GLY A 114 -8.83 -10.56 -3.82
N TYR A 115 -8.29 -10.97 -4.97
CA TYR A 115 -8.92 -12.02 -5.76
C TYR A 115 -7.88 -12.72 -6.64
N GLY A 116 -7.11 -13.61 -6.03
CA GLY A 116 -6.08 -14.40 -6.70
C GLY A 116 -6.38 -15.89 -6.76
N VAL A 117 -5.34 -16.68 -7.03
CA VAL A 117 -5.41 -18.15 -7.08
C VAL A 117 -5.92 -18.78 -5.78
N SER A 118 -5.63 -18.18 -4.62
CA SER A 118 -6.18 -18.64 -3.34
C SER A 118 -7.70 -18.51 -3.29
N SER A 119 -8.28 -17.50 -3.94
CA SER A 119 -9.72 -17.34 -4.01
C SER A 119 -10.35 -18.46 -4.85
N LEU A 120 -9.76 -18.78 -6.00
CA LEU A 120 -10.21 -19.84 -6.91
C LEU A 120 -10.10 -21.25 -6.29
N LEU A 121 -9.15 -21.43 -5.37
CA LEU A 121 -9.04 -22.65 -4.57
C LEU A 121 -10.14 -22.68 -3.49
N SER A 122 -10.36 -21.55 -2.80
CA SER A 122 -11.30 -21.46 -1.69
C SER A 122 -12.78 -21.55 -2.11
N ASP A 123 -13.13 -21.08 -3.31
CA ASP A 123 -14.49 -21.16 -3.85
C ASP A 123 -14.81 -22.50 -4.53
N GLY A 124 -13.83 -23.41 -4.57
CA GLY A 124 -13.97 -24.75 -5.15
C GLY A 124 -13.89 -24.80 -6.68
N THR A 125 -13.66 -23.67 -7.37
CA THR A 125 -13.59 -23.62 -8.84
C THR A 125 -12.53 -24.58 -9.40
N MET A 126 -11.34 -24.61 -8.77
CA MET A 126 -10.24 -25.50 -9.19
C MET A 126 -10.60 -26.98 -9.02
N GLN A 127 -11.25 -27.33 -7.90
CA GLN A 127 -11.68 -28.70 -7.63
C GLN A 127 -12.80 -29.12 -8.59
N GLN A 128 -13.76 -28.23 -8.83
CA GLN A 128 -14.87 -28.49 -9.75
C GLN A 128 -14.38 -28.67 -11.18
N ALA A 129 -13.40 -27.88 -11.64
CA ALA A 129 -12.77 -28.08 -12.93
C ALA A 129 -12.01 -29.41 -13.02
N ALA A 130 -11.36 -29.85 -11.95
CA ALA A 130 -10.68 -31.14 -11.88
C ALA A 130 -11.65 -32.34 -11.87
N ASP A 131 -12.81 -32.18 -11.22
CA ASP A 131 -13.85 -33.20 -11.12
C ASP A 131 -14.66 -33.37 -12.41
N MET A 132 -14.59 -32.41 -13.35
CA MET A 132 -15.15 -32.48 -14.71
C MET A 132 -14.36 -33.43 -15.63
N ASN A 133 -14.02 -34.61 -15.11
CA ASN A 133 -13.16 -35.58 -15.77
C ASN A 133 -13.78 -36.04 -17.10
N GLY A 134 -13.14 -35.69 -18.22
CA GLY A 134 -13.59 -36.01 -19.57
C GLY A 134 -14.41 -34.92 -20.28
N ASP A 135 -14.84 -33.85 -19.58
CA ASP A 135 -15.51 -32.69 -20.17
C ASP A 135 -14.56 -31.49 -20.26
N TRP A 136 -13.69 -31.50 -21.27
CA TRP A 136 -12.75 -30.42 -21.53
C TRP A 136 -13.42 -29.08 -21.84
N TYR A 137 -14.59 -29.08 -22.49
CA TYR A 137 -15.32 -27.85 -22.83
C TYR A 137 -15.95 -27.23 -21.58
N GLY A 138 -16.56 -28.04 -20.71
CA GLY A 138 -17.08 -27.60 -19.42
C GLY A 138 -15.99 -27.06 -18.49
N ALA A 139 -14.89 -27.81 -18.35
CA ALA A 139 -13.75 -27.39 -17.53
C ALA A 139 -13.11 -26.08 -18.04
N SER A 140 -12.95 -25.94 -19.37
CA SER A 140 -12.43 -24.71 -19.97
C SER A 140 -13.39 -23.53 -19.77
N SER A 141 -14.70 -23.74 -19.97
CA SER A 141 -15.71 -22.69 -19.76
C SER A 141 -15.75 -22.19 -18.32
N LEU A 142 -15.61 -23.09 -17.35
CA LEU A 142 -15.53 -22.76 -15.93
C LEU A 142 -14.28 -21.94 -15.62
N MET A 143 -13.12 -22.33 -16.16
CA MET A 143 -11.87 -21.59 -15.99
C MET A 143 -11.91 -20.21 -16.65
N ASP A 144 -12.51 -20.09 -17.84
CA ASP A 144 -12.66 -18.81 -18.54
C ASP A 144 -13.56 -17.85 -17.75
N GLU A 145 -14.65 -18.34 -17.16
CA GLU A 145 -15.49 -17.56 -16.27
C GLU A 145 -14.74 -17.12 -15.00
N ALA A 146 -13.95 -18.02 -14.40
CA ALA A 146 -13.14 -17.73 -13.23
C ALA A 146 -12.07 -16.66 -13.51
N ASN A 147 -11.37 -16.78 -14.64
CA ASN A 147 -10.39 -15.79 -15.10
C ASN A 147 -11.06 -14.44 -15.36
N ARG A 148 -12.24 -14.41 -16.01
CA ARG A 148 -12.98 -13.15 -16.21
C ARG A 148 -13.37 -12.47 -14.89
N ARG A 149 -13.77 -13.24 -13.88
CA ARG A 149 -14.06 -12.71 -12.53
C ARG A 149 -12.80 -12.13 -11.88
N ARG A 150 -11.68 -12.85 -11.98
CA ARG A 150 -10.38 -12.40 -11.48
C ARG A 150 -9.92 -11.12 -12.14
N ASP A 151 -9.98 -11.03 -13.47
CA ASP A 151 -9.59 -9.84 -14.21
C ASP A 151 -10.47 -8.63 -13.87
N SER A 152 -11.77 -8.85 -13.71
CA SER A 152 -12.71 -7.81 -13.29
C SER A 152 -12.41 -7.28 -11.88
N ALA A 153 -12.17 -8.19 -10.92
CA ALA A 153 -11.81 -7.83 -9.55
C ALA A 153 -10.46 -7.10 -9.50
N ASN A 154 -9.45 -7.62 -10.21
CA ASN A 154 -8.13 -7.02 -10.31
C ASN A 154 -8.18 -5.62 -10.92
N PHE A 155 -8.99 -5.41 -11.95
CA PHE A 155 -9.16 -4.10 -12.56
C PHE A 155 -9.78 -3.07 -11.60
N SER A 156 -10.75 -3.50 -10.78
CA SER A 156 -11.35 -2.67 -9.73
C SER A 156 -10.32 -2.33 -8.65
N ASN A 157 -9.65 -3.34 -8.08
CA ASN A 157 -8.62 -3.19 -7.06
C ASN A 157 -7.49 -2.27 -7.55
N ALA A 158 -6.99 -2.48 -8.78
CA ALA A 158 -5.95 -1.64 -9.36
C ALA A 158 -6.36 -0.16 -9.45
N GLY A 159 -7.66 0.15 -9.62
CA GLY A 159 -8.16 1.51 -9.62
C GLY A 159 -8.11 2.19 -8.25
N LEU A 160 -8.43 1.42 -7.19
CA LEU A 160 -8.36 1.89 -5.81
C LEU A 160 -6.90 2.08 -5.36
N LEU A 161 -6.04 1.14 -5.72
CA LEU A 161 -4.63 1.11 -5.31
C LEU A 161 -3.71 2.00 -6.15
N GLY A 162 -4.14 2.42 -7.34
CA GLY A 162 -3.34 3.25 -8.27
C GLY A 162 -2.44 2.46 -9.21
N TYR A 163 -2.71 1.17 -9.43
CA TYR A 163 -1.88 0.24 -10.20
C TYR A 163 -2.22 0.20 -11.69
N ARG A 164 -3.35 0.79 -12.13
CA ARG A 164 -3.85 0.65 -13.52
C ARG A 164 -2.83 1.05 -14.58
N GLU A 165 -2.15 2.17 -14.40
CA GLU A 165 -1.17 2.66 -15.38
C GLU A 165 0.07 1.76 -15.43
N ALA A 166 0.57 1.32 -14.27
CA ALA A 166 1.70 0.40 -14.18
C ALA A 166 1.39 -0.97 -14.81
N LEU A 167 0.21 -1.53 -14.51
CA LEU A 167 -0.23 -2.80 -15.10
C LEU A 167 -0.39 -2.69 -16.63
N ALA A 168 -0.99 -1.60 -17.13
CA ALA A 168 -1.14 -1.38 -18.57
C ALA A 168 0.21 -1.25 -19.28
N HIS A 169 1.16 -0.51 -18.70
CA HIS A 169 2.50 -0.34 -19.24
C HIS A 169 3.26 -1.68 -19.34
N HIS A 170 3.28 -2.47 -18.26
CA HIS A 170 4.01 -3.74 -18.22
C HIS A 170 3.32 -4.87 -18.99
N HIS A 171 1.98 -4.86 -19.11
CA HIS A 171 1.26 -5.76 -20.00
C HIS A 171 1.66 -5.49 -21.47
N GLY A 172 1.76 -4.22 -21.85
CA GLY A 172 2.29 -3.82 -23.16
C GLY A 172 3.68 -4.41 -23.40
N LEU A 173 4.63 -4.19 -22.48
CA LEU A 173 5.99 -4.72 -22.60
C LEU A 173 6.06 -6.25 -22.75
N ARG A 174 5.18 -7.00 -22.08
CA ARG A 174 5.06 -8.46 -22.25
C ARG A 174 4.63 -8.85 -23.66
N ALA A 175 3.70 -8.11 -24.26
CA ALA A 175 3.28 -8.33 -25.65
C ALA A 175 4.43 -8.12 -26.65
N TRP A 176 5.46 -7.35 -26.27
CA TRP A 176 6.71 -7.15 -27.03
C TRP A 176 7.83 -8.13 -26.63
N GLY A 177 7.54 -9.16 -25.83
CA GLY A 177 8.51 -10.19 -25.45
C GLY A 177 9.46 -9.81 -24.30
N VAL A 178 9.26 -8.67 -23.64
CA VAL A 178 10.02 -8.29 -22.44
C VAL A 178 9.42 -9.00 -21.23
N HIS A 179 10.08 -10.07 -20.79
CA HIS A 179 9.65 -10.87 -19.64
C HIS A 179 10.41 -10.42 -18.39
N GLY A 180 9.68 -9.94 -17.39
CA GLY A 180 10.21 -9.59 -16.07
C GLY A 180 9.25 -9.99 -14.96
N THR A 181 9.77 -10.11 -13.73
CA THR A 181 8.97 -10.43 -12.53
C THR A 181 8.06 -9.29 -12.12
N VAL A 182 8.39 -8.04 -12.49
CA VAL A 182 7.67 -6.81 -12.12
C VAL A 182 6.17 -6.90 -12.39
N TYR A 183 5.75 -7.41 -13.55
CA TYR A 183 4.32 -7.57 -13.84
C TYR A 183 3.65 -8.55 -12.88
N GLY A 184 4.32 -9.67 -12.56
CA GLY A 184 3.84 -10.65 -11.59
C GLY A 184 3.70 -10.04 -10.20
N ASP A 185 4.68 -9.25 -9.77
CA ASP A 185 4.67 -8.56 -8.47
C ASP A 185 3.53 -7.52 -8.40
N LEU A 186 3.28 -6.78 -9.47
CA LEU A 186 2.15 -5.83 -9.56
C LEU A 186 0.79 -6.54 -9.54
N VAL A 187 0.69 -7.71 -10.17
CA VAL A 187 -0.52 -8.53 -10.14
C VAL A 187 -0.72 -9.11 -8.73
N ALA A 188 0.33 -9.60 -8.09
CA ALA A 188 0.28 -10.12 -6.73
C ALA A 188 -0.24 -9.06 -5.74
N ASP A 189 0.29 -7.83 -5.81
CA ASP A 189 -0.18 -6.72 -4.97
C ASP A 189 -1.68 -6.42 -5.12
N VAL A 190 -2.21 -6.54 -6.34
CA VAL A 190 -3.62 -6.24 -6.66
C VAL A 190 -4.55 -7.39 -6.26
N GLU A 191 -4.01 -8.61 -6.25
CA GLU A 191 -4.70 -9.84 -5.85
C GLU A 191 -4.69 -10.06 -4.34
N GLU A 192 -3.77 -9.42 -3.63
CA GLU A 192 -3.72 -9.42 -2.18
C GLU A 192 -4.64 -8.34 -1.60
N PRO A 193 -5.32 -8.63 -0.47
CA PRO A 193 -6.03 -7.62 0.29
C PRO A 193 -5.07 -6.53 0.77
N ARG A 194 -5.42 -5.27 0.48
CA ARG A 194 -4.62 -4.09 0.82
C ARG A 194 -5.50 -3.01 1.43
N TYR A 195 -5.04 -2.42 2.53
CA TYR A 195 -5.64 -1.18 3.01
C TYR A 195 -5.20 -0.03 2.13
N PHE A 196 -6.10 0.92 1.89
CA PHE A 196 -5.79 2.08 1.05
C PHE A 196 -6.41 3.36 1.57
N VAL A 197 -5.82 4.47 1.12
CA VAL A 197 -6.38 5.82 1.22
C VAL A 197 -6.28 6.48 -0.14
N ILE A 198 -7.36 7.14 -0.54
CA ILE A 198 -7.42 7.99 -1.73
C ILE A 198 -7.74 9.40 -1.27
N MET A 199 -6.80 10.30 -1.53
CA MET A 199 -6.99 11.72 -1.30
C MET A 199 -7.08 12.41 -2.65
N THR A 200 -8.18 13.11 -2.89
CA THR A 200 -8.35 13.94 -4.10
C THR A 200 -8.64 15.36 -3.67
N ALA A 201 -7.77 16.29 -4.05
CA ALA A 201 -8.00 17.71 -3.85
C ALA A 201 -8.71 18.30 -5.05
N PHE A 202 -9.72 19.11 -4.76
CA PHE A 202 -10.45 19.92 -5.71
C PHE A 202 -10.21 21.40 -5.42
N ASP A 203 -10.37 22.23 -6.45
CA ASP A 203 -10.48 23.67 -6.28
C ASP A 203 -11.69 23.98 -5.37
N PHE A 204 -11.42 24.58 -4.20
CA PHE A 204 -12.48 24.83 -3.22
C PHE A 204 -13.47 25.89 -3.70
N LYS A 205 -13.00 26.91 -4.43
CA LYS A 205 -13.87 28.00 -4.89
C LYS A 205 -14.83 27.53 -5.96
N ALA A 206 -14.36 26.73 -6.91
CA ALA A 206 -15.22 26.08 -7.90
C ALA A 206 -16.22 25.14 -7.22
N ALA A 207 -15.78 24.32 -6.25
CA ALA A 207 -16.68 23.41 -5.53
C ALA A 207 -17.74 24.15 -4.71
N TRP A 208 -17.36 25.25 -4.03
CA TRP A 208 -18.25 25.97 -3.13
C TRP A 208 -19.19 26.93 -3.86
N LYS A 209 -18.66 27.78 -4.75
CA LYS A 209 -19.41 28.84 -5.44
C LYS A 209 -20.09 28.35 -6.70
N GLU A 210 -19.42 27.49 -7.48
CA GLU A 210 -19.94 26.99 -8.76
C GLU A 210 -20.58 25.59 -8.67
N LYS A 211 -20.47 24.91 -7.52
CA LYS A 211 -20.90 23.51 -7.33
C LYS A 211 -20.25 22.54 -8.33
N ARG A 212 -19.04 22.86 -8.77
CA ARG A 212 -18.29 22.10 -9.77
C ARG A 212 -17.01 21.58 -9.16
N LEU A 213 -16.83 20.26 -9.17
CA LEU A 213 -15.63 19.61 -8.66
C LEU A 213 -14.54 19.61 -9.75
N VAL A 214 -13.55 20.50 -9.59
CA VAL A 214 -12.38 20.59 -10.48
C VAL A 214 -11.19 19.92 -9.78
N PRO A 215 -10.77 18.71 -10.20
CA PRO A 215 -9.68 18.01 -9.52
C PRO A 215 -8.35 18.73 -9.78
N LEU A 216 -7.52 18.85 -8.76
CA LEU A 216 -6.20 19.48 -8.84
C LEU A 216 -5.09 18.45 -8.65
N TRP A 217 -5.27 17.52 -7.73
CA TRP A 217 -4.39 16.37 -7.58
C TRP A 217 -5.11 15.21 -6.91
N SER A 218 -4.59 14.00 -7.12
CA SER A 218 -5.07 12.79 -6.46
C SER A 218 -3.89 11.93 -6.07
N THR A 219 -3.83 11.50 -4.82
CA THR A 219 -2.83 10.58 -4.29
C THR A 219 -3.53 9.35 -3.73
N ARG A 220 -3.17 8.18 -4.26
CA ARG A 220 -3.59 6.86 -3.80
C ARG A 220 -2.39 6.21 -3.14
N TYR A 221 -2.58 5.67 -1.95
CA TYR A 221 -1.54 4.94 -1.27
C TYR A 221 -2.11 3.82 -0.43
N ASN A 222 -1.32 2.76 -0.29
CA ASN A 222 -1.80 1.50 0.25
C ASN A 222 -0.66 0.66 0.82
N ILE A 223 -1.05 -0.32 1.63
CA ILE A 223 -0.20 -1.30 2.29
C ILE A 223 -0.93 -2.64 2.32
N ALA A 224 -0.19 -3.76 2.36
CA ALA A 224 -0.78 -5.08 2.62
C ALA A 224 -1.65 -5.04 3.88
N SER A 225 -2.86 -5.62 3.84
CA SER A 225 -3.67 -5.75 5.06
C SER A 225 -3.17 -6.90 5.94
N GLN A 226 -2.58 -7.92 5.32
CA GLN A 226 -1.93 -9.00 6.06
C GLN A 226 -0.80 -8.43 6.93
N GLY A 227 -0.78 -8.83 8.20
CA GLY A 227 0.20 -8.38 9.18
C GLY A 227 0.01 -6.94 9.66
N ASN A 228 -0.96 -6.20 9.12
CA ASN A 228 -1.16 -4.80 9.40
C ASN A 228 -2.48 -4.54 10.13
N ASN A 229 -2.55 -3.42 10.84
CA ASN A 229 -3.79 -2.86 11.36
C ASN A 229 -3.98 -1.48 10.72
N PHE A 230 -5.15 -1.21 10.12
CA PHE A 230 -5.35 0.01 9.35
C PHE A 230 -5.05 1.29 10.14
N ILE A 231 -5.59 1.39 11.36
CA ILE A 231 -5.42 2.59 12.20
C ILE A 231 -3.97 2.76 12.66
N ALA A 232 -3.28 1.65 12.97
CA ALA A 232 -1.89 1.69 13.39
C ALA A 232 -0.93 2.04 12.23
N ALA A 233 -1.19 1.51 11.03
CA ALA A 233 -0.36 1.73 9.85
C ALA A 233 -0.58 3.11 9.20
N LEU A 234 -1.77 3.70 9.36
CA LEU A 234 -2.17 4.91 8.68
C LEU A 234 -1.18 6.09 8.84
N PRO A 235 -0.67 6.43 10.05
CA PRO A 235 0.28 7.54 10.20
C PRO A 235 1.56 7.36 9.38
N ASP A 236 2.20 6.19 9.44
CA ASP A 236 3.46 5.93 8.76
C ASP A 236 3.27 5.85 7.24
N MET A 237 2.21 5.16 6.82
CA MET A 237 1.82 5.06 5.41
C MET A 237 1.56 6.46 4.81
N SER A 238 0.79 7.31 5.51
CA SER A 238 0.52 8.68 5.09
C SER A 238 1.76 9.55 5.12
N MET A 239 2.66 9.34 6.08
CA MET A 239 3.90 10.11 6.17
C MET A 239 4.83 9.79 5.01
N PHE A 240 4.91 8.53 4.59
CA PHE A 240 5.61 8.13 3.39
C PHE A 240 5.00 8.78 2.14
N ALA A 241 3.68 8.68 1.98
CA ALA A 241 2.93 9.24 0.86
C ALA A 241 2.99 10.78 0.79
N SER A 242 3.20 11.47 1.92
CA SER A 242 3.21 12.94 1.99
C SER A 242 4.19 13.60 1.01
N ARG A 243 5.27 12.90 0.64
CA ARG A 243 6.27 13.38 -0.34
C ARG A 243 5.68 13.57 -1.74
N TYR A 244 4.47 13.08 -1.99
CA TYR A 244 3.81 13.15 -3.29
C TYR A 244 2.50 13.95 -3.25
N PHE A 245 2.06 14.45 -2.08
CA PHE A 245 0.85 15.29 -2.02
C PHE A 245 1.03 16.55 -2.86
N GLY A 246 0.08 16.78 -3.77
CA GLY A 246 0.13 17.87 -4.74
C GLY A 246 1.24 17.76 -5.79
N ARG A 247 1.81 16.57 -5.99
CA ARG A 247 2.89 16.32 -6.95
C ARG A 247 2.65 15.03 -7.71
N ASP A 248 3.16 14.98 -8.93
CA ASP A 248 3.19 13.74 -9.68
C ASP A 248 4.26 12.80 -9.11
N SER A 249 3.94 11.51 -8.95
CA SER A 249 4.91 10.50 -8.57
C SER A 249 5.66 9.92 -9.78
N ASN A 250 5.25 10.28 -11.00
CA ASN A 250 5.75 9.80 -12.28
C ASN A 250 5.66 8.27 -12.41
N GLY A 251 4.51 7.73 -12.00
CA GLY A 251 4.24 6.30 -11.96
C GLY A 251 4.07 5.77 -10.54
N LEU A 252 3.85 4.46 -10.42
CA LEU A 252 3.67 3.79 -9.14
C LEU A 252 5.01 3.64 -8.42
N ILE A 253 5.09 4.17 -7.20
CA ILE A 253 6.25 4.00 -6.31
C ILE A 253 5.92 2.88 -5.33
N ARG A 254 6.79 1.87 -5.27
CA ARG A 254 6.71 0.78 -4.29
C ARG A 254 7.97 0.82 -3.43
N ARG A 255 7.82 0.85 -2.10
CA ARG A 255 8.97 0.84 -1.18
C ARG A 255 8.67 0.01 0.06
N LEU A 256 9.64 -0.80 0.44
CA LEU A 256 9.71 -1.47 1.73
C LEU A 256 9.96 -0.41 2.80
N ASN A 257 9.00 -0.22 3.69
CA ASN A 257 9.21 0.58 4.88
C ASN A 257 10.04 -0.27 5.86
N PRO A 258 11.26 0.15 6.23
CA PRO A 258 11.90 -0.44 7.38
C PRO A 258 11.05 -0.07 8.59
N THR A 259 10.31 -1.04 9.13
CA THR A 259 9.62 -0.88 10.40
C THR A 259 10.70 -0.53 11.43
N GLY A 260 10.64 0.69 11.98
CA GLY A 260 11.62 1.21 12.93
C GLY A 260 11.50 0.55 14.30
N LYS A 261 11.49 -0.78 14.38
CA LYS A 261 11.71 -1.50 15.63
C LYS A 261 13.15 -1.26 16.05
N VAL A 262 13.36 -0.19 16.81
CA VAL A 262 14.59 0.00 17.58
C VAL A 262 14.52 -0.99 18.73
N ASP A 263 15.19 -2.14 18.59
CA ASP A 263 15.60 -2.92 19.75
C ASP A 263 16.58 -2.07 20.55
N MET A 264 16.07 -1.38 21.57
CA MET A 264 16.93 -0.83 22.61
C MET A 264 17.55 -2.02 23.33
N LYS A 265 18.77 -2.38 22.94
CA LYS A 265 19.61 -3.25 23.78
C LYS A 265 19.75 -2.59 25.14
N ASP A 266 19.81 -3.42 26.18
CA ASP A 266 19.90 -2.98 27.58
C ASP A 266 20.84 -1.79 27.72
N VAL A 267 20.37 -0.75 28.41
CA VAL A 267 21.12 0.48 28.66
C VAL A 267 22.47 0.12 29.29
N GLN A 268 23.55 0.24 28.52
CA GLN A 268 24.89 0.23 29.09
C GLN A 268 25.11 1.58 29.77
N ILE A 269 25.07 1.55 31.10
CA ILE A 269 25.52 2.68 31.92
C ILE A 269 27.04 2.81 31.71
N LEU A 270 27.45 3.81 30.93
CA LEU A 270 28.86 4.14 30.70
C LEU A 270 29.43 4.90 31.91
N GLY A 271 29.58 4.20 33.03
CA GLY A 271 30.31 4.66 34.22
C GLY A 271 29.68 5.85 34.98
N ALA A 272 29.74 5.79 36.31
CA ALA A 272 29.46 6.95 37.13
C ALA A 272 30.62 7.95 37.00
N VAL A 273 30.32 9.21 36.68
CA VAL A 273 31.29 10.30 36.80
C VAL A 273 31.52 10.52 38.29
N GLU A 274 32.73 10.25 38.78
CA GLU A 274 33.12 10.64 40.14
C GLU A 274 33.08 12.17 40.24
N THR A 275 32.25 12.68 41.13
CA THR A 275 32.26 14.10 41.50
C THR A 275 33.60 14.45 42.15
N PRO A 276 34.23 15.58 41.79
CA PRO A 276 35.47 16.02 42.41
C PRO A 276 35.25 16.22 43.92
N ALA A 277 36.15 15.69 44.74
CA ALA A 277 36.16 15.93 46.18
C ALA A 277 36.44 17.41 46.47
N GLU A 278 35.65 18.00 47.37
CA GLU A 278 35.92 19.31 48.00
C GLU A 278 37.14 19.26 48.93
#